data_AF-A0A939ZGZ5-F1
#
_entry.id   AF-A0A939ZGZ5-F1
#
_cell.length_a   1.000
_cell.length_b   1.000
_cell.length_c   1.000
_cell.angle_alpha   90.00
_cell.angle_beta   90.00
_cell.angle_gamma   90.00
#
_symmetry.space_group_name_H-M   'P 1'
#
loop_
_entity.id
_entity.type
_entity.pdbx_description
1 polymer ?
#
loop_
_entity_poly.entity_id
_entity_poly.type
_entity_poly.pdbx_seq_one_letter_code
_entity_poly.pdbx_strand_id
1 'polypeptide(L)'
;MKRAFKRIATISLSTALIMSNSLAVLAADNEREGSGSAAYEGYVDETSAFTVVVPTAASTDQFNFTVDPNGLLAGTDYARLLSDDVTAANFDTAANLYFKNTHKVEDEDVLWYTNSSKPIVMENKSSYDVNVEVAAEITGATGITLASAAPTATTGDPTLYLAIVTDDADTDKQTIAITSEGGVYDSEIAGVPDNFMIRYTDEKYQYVERTNTDPEKKYNKNGDEVDDGTAGVALDDWETISFYLTGKCGGEWTADQSELTIGVSLTWKVTDPEAVPANAAPSIASTATFTIGQQLTIPANLGSGELGATAISSVKASTTSNGTFNTSDKVTVSGNNVVVSSAAWATAAGSKRYIQVVFNDEAHTTVVIEVSITE
;
A
#
# COMPACT_ATOMS: atom_id res chain seq x y z
N MET A 1 -16.82 -60.22 -3.95
CA MET A 1 -16.43 -60.19 -2.52
C MET A 1 -16.14 -58.74 -2.15
N LYS A 2 -16.90 -58.17 -1.18
CA LYS A 2 -16.74 -56.86 -0.45
C LYS A 2 -16.60 -55.57 -1.31
N ARG A 3 -17.60 -54.68 -1.49
CA ARG A 3 -18.21 -53.65 -0.57
C ARG A 3 -17.14 -52.85 0.21
N ALA A 4 -17.10 -51.51 0.31
CA ALA A 4 -18.09 -50.42 0.41
C ALA A 4 -17.37 -49.06 0.13
N PHE A 5 -17.92 -47.83 0.05
CA PHE A 5 -19.01 -47.16 0.77
C PHE A 5 -19.49 -45.94 -0.06
N LYS A 6 -20.81 -45.74 -0.13
CA LYS A 6 -21.45 -44.47 -0.51
C LYS A 6 -21.24 -43.46 0.62
N ARG A 7 -20.91 -42.19 0.31
CA ARG A 7 -21.29 -41.06 1.16
C ARG A 7 -22.33 -40.24 0.42
N ILE A 8 -23.56 -40.43 0.87
CA ILE A 8 -24.69 -39.53 0.66
C ILE A 8 -24.44 -38.35 1.60
N ALA A 9 -24.42 -37.13 1.05
CA ALA A 9 -24.69 -35.93 1.82
C ALA A 9 -25.97 -35.32 1.23
N THR A 10 -27.09 -35.68 1.85
CA THR A 10 -28.39 -35.04 1.66
C THR A 10 -28.70 -34.36 2.99
N ILE A 11 -28.62 -33.02 3.07
CA ILE A 11 -29.23 -32.25 4.17
C ILE A 11 -29.77 -30.92 3.62
N SER A 12 -31.10 -30.93 3.47
CA SER A 12 -32.09 -29.84 3.55
C SER A 12 -31.62 -28.37 3.44
N LEU A 13 -32.08 -27.69 2.39
CA LEU A 13 -32.52 -26.31 2.52
C LEU A 13 -34.04 -26.26 2.35
N SER A 14 -34.73 -26.38 3.48
CA SER A 14 -36.19 -26.32 3.58
C SER A 14 -36.63 -24.85 3.47
N THR A 15 -37.53 -24.61 2.51
CA THR A 15 -38.64 -23.64 2.56
C THR A 15 -38.35 -22.19 2.97
N ALA A 16 -38.45 -21.28 2.01
CA ALA A 16 -39.66 -20.48 1.85
C ALA A 16 -39.70 -19.81 0.47
N LEU A 17 -40.92 -19.39 0.09
CA LEU A 17 -41.31 -18.53 -1.04
C LEU A 17 -41.77 -19.29 -2.30
N ILE A 18 -42.97 -19.13 -2.84
CA ILE A 18 -44.15 -18.29 -2.55
C ILE A 18 -45.37 -19.08 -3.06
N MET A 19 -46.46 -19.11 -2.30
CA MET A 19 -47.79 -19.41 -2.84
C MET A 19 -48.29 -18.23 -3.67
N SER A 20 -48.70 -18.46 -4.91
CA SER A 20 -50.02 -18.02 -5.39
C SER A 20 -50.32 -18.56 -6.79
N ASN A 21 -51.35 -19.40 -6.86
CA ASN A 21 -52.23 -19.64 -8.02
C ASN A 21 -52.58 -18.30 -8.71
N SER A 22 -52.94 -18.17 -9.98
CA SER A 22 -53.58 -19.06 -10.96
C SER A 22 -53.65 -18.30 -12.28
N LEU A 23 -53.37 -18.96 -13.41
CA LEU A 23 -54.14 -18.75 -14.64
C LEU A 23 -54.29 -20.12 -15.32
N ALA A 24 -55.53 -20.52 -15.54
CA ALA A 24 -55.86 -21.71 -16.30
C ALA A 24 -55.69 -21.42 -17.80
N VAL A 25 -55.03 -22.32 -18.52
CA VAL A 25 -55.21 -22.48 -19.97
C VAL A 25 -55.29 -23.97 -20.30
N LEU A 26 -56.38 -24.34 -20.95
CA LEU A 26 -56.66 -25.66 -21.52
C LEU A 26 -55.99 -25.79 -22.90
N ALA A 27 -55.60 -27.03 -23.21
CA ALA A 27 -55.33 -27.60 -24.54
C ALA A 27 -53.92 -27.38 -25.17
N ALA A 28 -53.06 -28.36 -24.88
CA ALA A 28 -52.07 -29.02 -25.74
C ALA A 28 -51.47 -28.23 -26.92
N ASP A 29 -50.27 -27.69 -26.68
CA ASP A 29 -49.21 -27.60 -27.69
C ASP A 29 -47.92 -28.15 -27.07
N ASN A 30 -47.12 -28.91 -27.82
CA ASN A 30 -45.88 -29.51 -27.30
C ASN A 30 -44.77 -28.44 -27.28
N GLU A 31 -44.83 -27.52 -26.31
CA GLU A 31 -43.73 -26.59 -26.05
C GLU A 31 -42.72 -27.25 -25.10
N ARG A 32 -41.48 -27.40 -25.58
CA ARG A 32 -40.36 -27.74 -24.69
C ARG A 32 -39.89 -26.44 -24.04
N GLU A 33 -40.33 -26.22 -22.80
CA GLU A 33 -39.75 -25.17 -21.96
C GLU A 33 -38.44 -25.67 -21.34
N GLY A 34 -37.36 -24.92 -21.57
CA GLY A 34 -36.11 -25.05 -20.83
C GLY A 34 -35.92 -23.81 -19.98
N SER A 35 -35.83 -23.97 -18.66
CA SER A 35 -35.41 -22.90 -17.75
C SER A 35 -33.92 -23.02 -17.48
N GLY A 36 -33.18 -21.91 -17.59
CA GLY A 36 -31.82 -21.77 -17.08
C GLY A 36 -31.80 -20.72 -15.97
N SER A 37 -31.05 -20.98 -14.91
CA SER A 37 -30.69 -19.98 -13.90
C SER A 37 -29.26 -19.52 -14.14
N ALA A 38 -29.03 -18.21 -14.19
CA ALA A 38 -27.68 -17.65 -14.16
C ALA A 38 -27.13 -17.76 -12.73
N ALA A 39 -25.94 -18.34 -12.59
CA ALA A 39 -25.16 -18.24 -11.36
C ALA A 39 -24.18 -17.07 -11.53
N TYR A 40 -24.21 -16.12 -10.60
CA TYR A 40 -23.17 -15.08 -10.51
C TYR A 40 -21.98 -15.69 -9.76
N GLU A 41 -20.83 -15.76 -10.43
CA GLU A 41 -19.61 -16.38 -9.93
C GLU A 41 -18.94 -15.59 -8.78
N GLY A 42 -19.40 -14.35 -8.54
CA GLY A 42 -18.86 -13.46 -7.53
C GLY A 42 -17.97 -12.37 -8.12
N TYR A 43 -17.35 -11.59 -7.25
CA TYR A 43 -16.34 -10.58 -7.58
C TYR A 43 -15.15 -10.81 -6.66
N VAL A 44 -13.94 -10.79 -7.22
CA VAL A 44 -12.69 -10.79 -6.45
C VAL A 44 -12.08 -9.42 -6.63
N ASP A 45 -11.72 -8.81 -5.51
CA ASP A 45 -10.93 -7.59 -5.54
C ASP A 45 -9.45 -7.97 -5.71
N GLU A 46 -8.90 -7.70 -6.89
CA GLU A 46 -7.50 -8.00 -7.25
C GLU A 46 -6.50 -7.06 -6.53
N THR A 47 -7.00 -6.13 -5.72
CA THR A 47 -6.25 -5.17 -4.88
C THR A 47 -5.79 -5.75 -3.53
N SER A 48 -6.15 -6.99 -3.20
CA SER A 48 -6.13 -7.46 -1.80
C SER A 48 -4.82 -8.07 -1.28
N ALA A 49 -3.70 -7.95 -1.99
CA ALA A 49 -2.41 -8.51 -1.55
C ALA A 49 -1.38 -7.42 -1.21
N PHE A 50 -1.36 -7.00 0.06
CA PHE A 50 -0.30 -6.16 0.63
C PHE A 50 0.73 -7.01 1.38
N THR A 51 1.99 -6.99 0.96
CA THR A 51 3.11 -7.57 1.72
C THR A 51 4.39 -6.83 1.37
N VAL A 52 5.02 -6.20 2.37
CA VAL A 52 6.32 -5.54 2.17
C VAL A 52 7.32 -6.17 3.11
N VAL A 53 8.45 -6.61 2.56
CA VAL A 53 9.57 -7.11 3.35
C VAL A 53 10.44 -5.91 3.70
N VAL A 54 10.23 -5.43 4.93
CA VAL A 54 11.13 -4.46 5.56
C VAL A 54 12.13 -5.26 6.40
N PRO A 55 13.43 -4.98 6.31
CA PRO A 55 14.40 -5.72 7.09
C PRO A 55 14.11 -5.50 8.57
N THR A 56 14.20 -6.61 9.31
CA THR A 56 14.15 -6.63 10.78
C THR A 56 15.08 -5.52 11.29
N ALA A 57 14.54 -4.66 12.17
CA ALA A 57 15.17 -3.44 12.70
C ALA A 57 16.68 -3.36 12.50
N ALA A 58 17.16 -2.28 11.87
CA ALA A 58 18.59 -1.99 11.74
C ALA A 58 19.30 -2.30 13.07
N SER A 59 20.47 -2.94 13.01
CA SER A 59 21.25 -3.10 14.23
C SER A 59 21.47 -1.72 14.84
N THR A 60 21.48 -1.62 16.17
CA THR A 60 21.65 -0.34 16.88
C THR A 60 22.88 0.44 16.44
N ASP A 61 23.82 -0.24 15.78
CA ASP A 61 25.12 0.28 15.41
C ASP A 61 25.29 0.51 13.91
N GLN A 62 24.30 0.16 13.07
CA GLN A 62 24.43 0.20 11.60
C GLN A 62 24.75 1.61 11.06
N PHE A 63 24.19 2.64 11.69
CA PHE A 63 24.39 4.03 11.30
C PHE A 63 25.34 4.77 12.25
N ASN A 64 26.02 4.07 13.16
CA ASN A 64 27.05 4.69 13.99
C ASN A 64 28.20 5.14 13.10
N PHE A 65 28.64 6.38 13.31
CA PHE A 65 29.74 6.97 12.57
C PHE A 65 30.77 7.61 13.49
N THR A 66 31.99 7.71 12.98
CA THR A 66 33.09 8.44 13.60
C THR A 66 33.54 9.56 12.68
N VAL A 67 33.65 10.77 13.20
CA VAL A 67 34.24 11.92 12.49
C VAL A 67 35.71 12.05 12.83
N ASP A 68 36.54 12.32 11.83
CA ASP A 68 37.99 12.57 11.94
C ASP A 68 38.40 13.81 11.13
N PRO A 69 37.89 15.00 11.49
CA PRO A 69 38.17 16.25 10.76
C PRO A 69 39.66 16.63 10.76
N ASN A 70 40.40 16.20 11.79
CA ASN A 70 41.80 16.54 12.00
C ASN A 70 42.76 15.44 11.53
N GLY A 71 42.26 14.34 10.95
CA GLY A 71 43.07 13.24 10.42
C GLY A 71 43.86 12.45 11.48
N LEU A 72 43.41 12.45 12.74
CA LEU A 72 44.11 11.81 13.85
C LEU A 72 44.01 10.28 13.79
N LEU A 73 42.93 9.72 13.23
CA LEU A 73 42.80 8.27 13.07
C LEU A 73 43.85 7.77 12.08
N ALA A 74 43.92 8.36 10.89
CA ALA A 74 44.93 8.02 9.90
C ALA A 74 46.37 8.25 10.44
N GLY A 75 46.59 9.33 11.19
CA GLY A 75 47.89 9.63 11.81
C GLY A 75 48.32 8.68 12.93
N THR A 76 47.41 7.83 13.44
CA THR A 76 47.68 6.84 14.50
C THR A 76 47.48 5.41 14.01
N ASP A 77 47.51 5.19 12.70
CA ASP A 77 47.23 3.89 12.07
C ASP A 77 45.90 3.27 12.57
N TYR A 78 44.90 4.13 12.79
CA TYR A 78 43.55 3.78 13.22
C TYR A 78 43.46 3.03 14.57
N ALA A 79 44.47 3.16 15.43
CA ALA A 79 44.55 2.44 16.71
C ALA A 79 43.31 2.59 17.61
N ARG A 80 42.54 3.69 17.51
CA ARG A 80 41.29 3.87 18.27
C ARG A 80 40.15 2.97 17.80
N LEU A 81 40.11 2.64 16.50
CA LEU A 81 39.04 1.85 15.87
C LEU A 81 39.38 0.36 15.79
N LEU A 82 40.64 0.01 16.04
CA LEU A 82 41.13 -1.36 16.18
C LEU A 82 41.14 -1.69 17.68
N SER A 83 40.15 -2.44 18.17
CA SER A 83 40.15 -2.99 19.53
C SER A 83 41.12 -4.17 19.63
N ASP A 84 41.47 -4.60 20.84
CA ASP A 84 42.33 -5.78 21.07
C ASP A 84 41.82 -7.06 20.36
N ASP A 85 40.50 -7.17 20.15
CA ASP A 85 39.84 -8.29 19.44
C ASP A 85 39.73 -8.10 17.91
N VAL A 86 40.11 -6.94 17.37
CA VAL A 86 40.07 -6.62 15.93
C VAL A 86 41.49 -6.42 15.43
N THR A 87 42.06 -7.46 14.85
CA THR A 87 43.46 -7.47 14.40
C THR A 87 43.67 -6.89 12.99
N ALA A 88 42.60 -6.77 12.19
CA ALA A 88 42.63 -6.17 10.85
C ALA A 88 41.28 -5.55 10.46
N ALA A 89 41.34 -4.37 9.84
CA ALA A 89 40.20 -3.72 9.19
C ALA A 89 40.68 -2.92 7.97
N ASN A 90 39.78 -2.70 7.00
CA ASN A 90 40.04 -1.85 5.85
C ASN A 90 39.50 -0.44 6.10
N PHE A 91 40.23 0.57 5.65
CA PHE A 91 39.86 1.98 5.82
C PHE A 91 39.90 2.71 4.49
N ASP A 92 38.87 3.52 4.23
CA ASP A 92 38.94 4.52 3.17
C ASP A 92 39.86 5.68 3.60
N THR A 93 41.09 5.66 3.12
CA THR A 93 42.12 6.66 3.47
C THR A 93 41.80 8.09 3.01
N ALA A 94 40.83 8.28 2.11
CA ALA A 94 40.39 9.59 1.66
C ALA A 94 39.19 10.13 2.45
N ALA A 95 38.56 9.28 3.27
CA ALA A 95 37.43 9.68 4.12
C ALA A 95 37.91 10.42 5.36
N ASN A 96 37.01 11.22 5.93
CA ASN A 96 37.18 11.85 7.25
C ASN A 96 35.92 11.70 8.11
N LEU A 97 34.98 10.88 7.64
CA LEU A 97 33.82 10.38 8.36
C LEU A 97 33.71 8.90 8.00
N TYR A 98 33.54 8.06 9.02
CA TYR A 98 33.60 6.61 8.88
C TYR A 98 32.39 5.94 9.49
N PHE A 99 31.68 5.15 8.68
CA PHE A 99 30.72 4.15 9.14
C PHE A 99 31.40 2.80 9.27
N LYS A 100 31.02 2.04 10.30
CA LYS A 100 31.52 0.67 10.49
C LYS A 100 30.66 -0.32 9.69
N ASN A 101 31.26 -0.98 8.73
CA ASN A 101 30.64 -2.00 7.89
C ASN A 101 31.31 -3.35 8.08
N THR A 102 30.55 -4.42 7.80
CA THR A 102 31.07 -5.79 7.77
C THR A 102 30.84 -6.36 6.37
N HIS A 103 31.91 -6.85 5.77
CA HIS A 103 31.90 -7.48 4.45
C HIS A 103 32.32 -8.94 4.57
N LYS A 104 31.61 -9.84 3.89
CA LYS A 104 32.03 -11.23 3.78
C LYS A 104 33.09 -11.39 2.72
N VAL A 105 34.23 -11.95 3.09
CA VAL A 105 35.32 -12.32 2.18
C VAL A 105 35.70 -13.75 2.51
N GLU A 106 35.51 -14.68 1.55
CA GLU A 106 35.85 -16.10 1.71
C GLU A 106 35.34 -16.72 3.04
N ASP A 107 34.06 -16.49 3.35
CA ASP A 107 33.35 -16.92 4.56
C ASP A 107 33.75 -16.25 5.89
N GLU A 108 34.71 -15.32 5.87
CA GLU A 108 35.08 -14.51 7.04
C GLU A 108 34.45 -13.11 7.00
N ASP A 109 34.06 -12.61 8.18
CA ASP A 109 33.55 -11.25 8.36
C ASP A 109 34.72 -10.28 8.54
N VAL A 110 34.96 -9.44 7.53
CA VAL A 110 36.01 -8.43 7.52
C VAL A 110 35.40 -7.06 7.79
N LEU A 111 36.00 -6.29 8.70
CA LEU A 111 35.57 -4.93 9.02
C LEU A 111 36.08 -3.92 7.99
N TRP A 112 35.19 -3.03 7.58
CA TRP A 112 35.44 -1.94 6.64
C TRP A 112 34.93 -0.63 7.23
N TYR A 113 35.76 0.40 7.19
CA TYR A 113 35.40 1.75 7.60
C TYR A 113 35.41 2.65 6.37
N THR A 114 34.22 3.04 5.92
CA THR A 114 34.03 3.82 4.69
C THR A 114 33.17 5.05 4.95
N ASN A 115 33.12 5.98 4.01
CA ASN A 115 32.28 7.18 4.11
C ASN A 115 30.77 6.91 3.95
N SER A 116 30.37 5.65 3.79
CA SER A 116 28.98 5.26 3.55
C SER A 116 28.59 4.05 4.41
N SER A 117 27.39 4.06 4.98
CA SER A 117 26.88 2.95 5.78
C SER A 117 26.44 1.77 4.92
N LYS A 118 26.19 0.63 5.56
CA LYS A 118 25.54 -0.50 4.93
C LYS A 118 24.10 -0.13 4.51
N PRO A 119 23.67 -0.49 3.29
CA PRO A 119 22.31 -0.23 2.85
C PRO A 119 21.28 -1.06 3.60
N ILE A 120 20.13 -0.45 3.81
CA ILE A 120 18.86 -1.10 4.11
C ILE A 120 18.14 -1.31 2.78
N VAL A 121 17.60 -2.50 2.55
CA VAL A 121 16.85 -2.85 1.33
C VAL A 121 15.43 -3.18 1.74
N MET A 122 14.44 -2.53 1.13
CA MET A 122 13.02 -2.87 1.23
C MET A 122 12.57 -3.51 -0.08
N GLU A 123 11.72 -4.52 0.01
CA GLU A 123 11.19 -5.27 -1.13
C GLU A 123 9.65 -5.24 -1.08
N ASN A 124 9.01 -4.80 -2.16
CA ASN A 124 7.55 -4.82 -2.27
C ASN A 124 7.08 -6.14 -2.89
N LYS A 125 6.37 -6.96 -2.10
CA LYS A 125 5.71 -8.19 -2.54
C LYS A 125 4.21 -8.03 -2.69
N SER A 126 3.75 -6.81 -2.92
CA SER A 126 2.34 -6.50 -3.11
C SER A 126 1.97 -6.57 -4.59
N SER A 127 0.68 -6.69 -4.88
CA SER A 127 0.18 -6.62 -6.27
C SER A 127 0.03 -5.20 -6.81
N TYR A 128 0.32 -4.20 -5.99
CA TYR A 128 0.23 -2.78 -6.31
C TYR A 128 1.34 -2.01 -5.60
N ASP A 129 1.46 -0.76 -6.00
CA ASP A 129 2.53 0.11 -5.59
C ASP A 129 2.39 0.52 -4.11
N VAL A 130 3.51 0.65 -3.39
CA VAL A 130 3.51 1.00 -1.96
C VAL A 130 4.33 2.25 -1.70
N ASN A 131 3.84 3.11 -0.80
CA ASN A 131 4.53 4.35 -0.47
C ASN A 131 5.57 4.12 0.63
N VAL A 132 6.77 4.65 0.42
CA VAL A 132 7.89 4.59 1.36
C VAL A 132 8.39 5.99 1.67
N GLU A 133 8.51 6.27 2.96
CA GLU A 133 9.10 7.49 3.49
C GLU A 133 10.33 7.11 4.33
N VAL A 134 11.46 7.79 4.09
CA VAL A 134 12.69 7.70 4.90
C VAL A 134 13.04 9.10 5.37
N ALA A 135 13.03 9.29 6.70
CA ALA A 135 13.34 10.54 7.36
C ALA A 135 14.59 10.40 8.24
N ALA A 136 15.40 11.44 8.29
CA ALA A 136 16.61 11.48 9.09
C ALA A 136 16.82 12.82 9.79
N GLU A 137 17.34 12.77 11.01
CA GLU A 137 17.66 13.93 11.83
C GLU A 137 19.04 13.80 12.48
N ILE A 138 19.77 14.91 12.59
CA ILE A 138 21.06 15.00 13.29
C ILE A 138 20.86 15.69 14.64
N THR A 139 21.43 15.11 15.69
CA THR A 139 21.40 15.66 17.05
C THR A 139 22.82 15.86 17.58
N GLY A 140 22.99 16.75 18.57
CA GLY A 140 24.27 16.95 19.25
C GLY A 140 25.36 17.69 18.45
N ALA A 141 25.02 18.27 17.29
CA ALA A 141 25.95 18.99 16.42
C ALA A 141 26.10 20.49 16.75
N THR A 142 25.94 20.90 18.01
CA THR A 142 26.02 22.31 18.41
C THR A 142 27.37 22.92 18.05
N GLY A 143 27.35 24.06 17.33
CA GLY A 143 28.57 24.74 16.89
C GLY A 143 29.25 24.09 15.69
N ILE A 144 28.60 23.13 15.02
CA ILE A 144 29.00 22.55 13.73
C ILE A 144 27.93 22.91 12.70
N THR A 145 28.36 23.41 11.54
CA THR A 145 27.44 23.74 10.45
C THR A 145 27.04 22.46 9.71
N LEU A 146 25.72 22.18 9.66
CA LEU A 146 25.17 21.09 8.84
C LEU A 146 25.10 21.55 7.38
N ALA A 147 25.93 20.97 6.53
CA ALA A 147 26.08 21.37 5.13
C ALA A 147 25.04 20.69 4.23
N SER A 148 24.57 21.38 3.20
CA SER A 148 23.69 20.83 2.16
C SER A 148 24.45 20.07 1.06
N ALA A 149 25.78 20.12 1.07
CA ALA A 149 26.65 19.41 0.13
C ALA A 149 27.96 19.00 0.82
N ALA A 150 28.61 17.97 0.28
CA ALA A 150 29.87 17.46 0.81
C ALA A 150 30.96 18.56 0.83
N PRO A 151 31.54 18.90 2.00
CA PRO A 151 32.54 19.95 2.08
C PRO A 151 33.83 19.55 1.37
N THR A 152 34.50 20.54 0.79
CA THR A 152 35.85 20.40 0.19
C THR A 152 36.91 21.17 0.96
N ALA A 153 36.51 22.15 1.77
CA ALA A 153 37.40 22.95 2.59
C ALA A 153 37.76 22.23 3.90
N THR A 154 39.04 22.20 4.22
CA THR A 154 39.60 21.71 5.50
C THR A 154 39.93 22.84 6.47
N THR A 155 39.63 24.09 6.11
CA THR A 155 39.88 25.29 6.92
C THR A 155 38.58 26.09 7.08
N GLY A 156 38.48 26.89 8.14
CA GLY A 156 37.28 27.68 8.46
C GLY A 156 36.34 26.98 9.44
N ASP A 157 35.08 27.42 9.49
CA ASP A 157 34.11 26.93 10.47
C ASP A 157 33.88 25.40 10.34
N PRO A 158 33.74 24.67 11.46
CA PRO A 158 33.52 23.23 11.45
C PRO A 158 32.21 22.89 10.71
N THR A 159 32.30 21.96 9.77
CA THR A 159 31.17 21.51 8.93
C THR A 159 31.00 20.00 8.98
N LEU A 160 29.73 19.56 8.96
CA LEU A 160 29.32 18.17 8.84
C LEU A 160 28.31 18.04 7.71
N TYR A 161 28.57 17.14 6.77
CA TYR A 161 27.63 16.70 5.76
C TYR A 161 27.28 15.24 6.02
N LEU A 162 25.99 14.97 6.16
CA LEU A 162 25.42 13.63 6.11
C LEU A 162 24.24 13.67 5.15
N ALA A 163 24.05 12.61 4.38
CA ALA A 163 22.96 12.51 3.42
C ALA A 163 22.39 11.09 3.36
N ILE A 164 21.08 11.01 3.15
CA ILE A 164 20.41 9.78 2.73
C ILE A 164 20.73 9.60 1.25
N VAL A 165 21.24 8.44 0.88
CA VAL A 165 21.42 8.04 -0.52
C VAL A 165 20.49 6.89 -0.79
N THR A 166 19.73 6.99 -1.88
CA THR A 166 18.84 5.91 -2.33
C THR A 166 19.39 5.27 -3.60
N ASP A 167 19.22 3.97 -3.69
CA ASP A 167 19.47 3.17 -4.88
C ASP A 167 18.18 2.42 -5.15
N ASP A 168 17.46 2.88 -6.16
CA ASP A 168 16.21 2.34 -6.66
C ASP A 168 16.51 1.72 -8.04
N ALA A 169 15.94 0.55 -8.32
CA ALA A 169 16.16 -0.12 -9.59
C ALA A 169 15.64 0.70 -10.78
N ASP A 170 14.59 1.51 -10.56
CA ASP A 170 13.87 2.24 -11.61
C ASP A 170 14.11 3.75 -11.63
N THR A 171 14.68 4.33 -10.57
CA THR A 171 14.96 5.77 -10.51
C THR A 171 16.45 6.10 -10.34
N ASP A 172 16.87 7.25 -10.88
CA ASP A 172 18.23 7.76 -10.69
C ASP A 172 18.52 7.92 -9.19
N LYS A 173 19.71 7.50 -8.76
CA LYS A 173 20.22 7.66 -7.38
C LYS A 173 19.95 9.05 -6.84
N GLN A 174 19.17 9.13 -5.77
CA GLN A 174 18.92 10.39 -5.08
C GLN A 174 19.88 10.55 -3.90
N THR A 175 20.25 11.80 -3.61
CA THR A 175 21.06 12.14 -2.45
C THR A 175 20.43 13.33 -1.75
N ILE A 176 19.94 13.10 -0.53
CA ILE A 176 19.17 14.05 0.25
C ILE A 176 20.02 14.44 1.46
N ALA A 177 20.54 15.67 1.46
CA ALA A 177 21.32 16.19 2.58
C ALA A 177 20.45 16.33 3.84
N ILE A 178 21.00 15.94 4.98
CA ILE A 178 20.36 16.07 6.29
C ILE A 178 20.80 17.40 6.90
N THR A 179 19.90 18.37 6.87
CA THR A 179 20.16 19.73 7.37
C THR A 179 19.56 19.91 8.76
N SER A 180 19.52 21.16 9.27
CA SER A 180 18.78 21.48 10.50
C SER A 180 17.28 21.23 10.40
N GLU A 181 16.73 21.14 9.19
CA GLU A 181 15.33 20.78 8.93
C GLU A 181 15.11 19.26 8.85
N GLY A 182 16.18 18.47 8.99
CA GLY A 182 16.19 17.05 8.68
C GLY A 182 16.46 16.78 7.20
N GLY A 183 16.33 15.52 6.83
CA GLY A 183 16.30 15.05 5.44
C GLY A 183 15.15 14.07 5.28
N VAL A 184 14.32 14.25 4.26
CA VAL A 184 13.16 13.38 3.98
C VAL A 184 13.23 12.94 2.52
N TYR A 185 13.02 11.64 2.32
CA TYR A 185 12.88 11.02 1.02
C TYR A 185 11.57 10.27 0.96
N ASP A 186 10.78 10.59 -0.06
CA ASP A 186 9.51 9.94 -0.37
C ASP A 186 9.63 9.26 -1.73
N SER A 187 9.19 8.01 -1.80
CA SER A 187 9.11 7.26 -3.04
C SER A 187 8.02 6.22 -3.01
N GLU A 188 7.85 5.57 -4.14
CA GLU A 188 6.96 4.46 -4.36
C GLU A 188 7.79 3.25 -4.78
N ILE A 189 7.50 2.08 -4.23
CA ILE A 189 8.06 0.81 -4.74
C ILE A 189 6.94 0.14 -5.51
N ALA A 190 7.14 -0.10 -6.81
CA ALA A 190 6.10 -0.67 -7.65
C ALA A 190 5.69 -2.08 -7.16
N GLY A 191 4.41 -2.41 -7.34
CA GLY A 191 3.90 -3.75 -7.12
C GLY A 191 4.09 -4.64 -8.36
N VAL A 192 3.98 -5.95 -8.17
CA VAL A 192 4.10 -6.91 -9.27
C VAL A 192 2.81 -7.73 -9.37
N PRO A 193 1.72 -7.18 -9.94
CA PRO A 193 0.43 -7.87 -10.02
C PRO A 193 0.50 -9.19 -10.81
N ASP A 194 1.43 -9.32 -11.75
CA ASP A 194 1.63 -10.54 -12.54
C ASP A 194 2.14 -11.74 -11.71
N ASN A 195 2.68 -11.47 -10.51
CA ASN A 195 3.02 -12.48 -9.51
C ASN A 195 1.80 -13.01 -8.74
N PHE A 196 0.59 -12.56 -9.06
CA PHE A 196 -0.64 -13.00 -8.41
C PHE A 196 -1.63 -13.61 -9.41
N MET A 197 -2.57 -14.42 -8.91
CA MET A 197 -3.63 -15.01 -9.71
C MET A 197 -4.91 -15.20 -8.90
N ILE A 198 -6.04 -15.23 -9.60
CA ILE A 198 -7.31 -15.67 -9.01
C ILE A 198 -7.34 -17.20 -8.94
N ARG A 199 -7.49 -17.72 -7.72
CA ARG A 199 -7.65 -19.15 -7.44
C ARG A 199 -8.98 -19.40 -6.73
N TYR A 200 -9.64 -20.49 -7.08
CA TYR A 200 -10.79 -20.98 -6.31
C TYR A 200 -10.28 -21.87 -5.18
N THR A 201 -10.36 -21.40 -3.93
CA THR A 201 -9.89 -22.12 -2.74
C THR A 201 -10.84 -21.82 -1.59
N ASP A 202 -11.06 -22.79 -0.70
CA ASP A 202 -12.02 -22.68 0.41
C ASP A 202 -13.44 -22.27 -0.03
N GLU A 203 -13.90 -22.82 -1.16
CA GLU A 203 -15.23 -22.58 -1.75
C GLU A 203 -15.51 -21.10 -2.13
N LYS A 204 -14.44 -20.31 -2.34
CA LYS A 204 -14.52 -18.94 -2.84
C LYS A 204 -13.38 -18.63 -3.81
N TYR A 205 -13.56 -17.61 -4.64
CA TYR A 205 -12.44 -17.07 -5.41
C TYR A 205 -11.59 -16.16 -4.52
N GLN A 206 -10.27 -16.28 -4.62
CA GLN A 206 -9.29 -15.51 -3.87
C GLN A 206 -8.19 -15.05 -4.81
N TYR A 207 -7.68 -13.84 -4.58
CA TYR A 207 -6.47 -13.36 -5.21
C TYR A 207 -5.27 -13.81 -4.37
N VAL A 208 -4.37 -14.61 -4.93
CA VAL A 208 -3.29 -15.28 -4.22
C VAL A 208 -1.97 -15.16 -4.98
N GLU A 209 -0.86 -15.15 -4.25
CA GLU A 209 0.49 -15.19 -4.84
C GLU A 209 0.67 -16.48 -5.66
N ARG A 210 1.28 -16.34 -6.82
CA ARG A 210 1.64 -17.44 -7.70
C ARG A 210 2.81 -18.22 -7.10
N THR A 211 2.91 -19.48 -7.48
CA THR A 211 4.08 -20.31 -7.20
C THR A 211 4.77 -20.69 -8.50
N ASN A 212 6.08 -20.96 -8.44
CA ASN A 212 6.85 -21.49 -9.59
C ASN A 212 6.35 -22.86 -10.11
N THR A 213 5.33 -23.45 -9.47
CA THR A 213 4.67 -24.69 -9.88
C THR A 213 3.29 -24.46 -10.48
N ASP A 214 2.81 -23.22 -10.52
CA ASP A 214 1.49 -22.92 -11.04
C ASP A 214 1.45 -23.06 -12.57
N PRO A 215 0.46 -23.78 -13.12
CA PRO A 215 0.36 -24.00 -14.54
C PRO A 215 0.05 -22.69 -15.27
N GLU A 216 0.77 -22.43 -16.35
CA GLU A 216 0.36 -21.44 -17.35
C GLU A 216 -0.90 -22.00 -18.02
N LYS A 217 -2.09 -21.58 -17.59
CA LYS A 217 -3.34 -22.12 -18.16
C LYS A 217 -3.45 -21.74 -19.64
N LYS A 218 -2.95 -22.61 -20.52
CA LYS A 218 -3.20 -22.56 -21.97
C LYS A 218 -4.40 -23.43 -22.28
N TYR A 219 -5.52 -22.79 -22.58
CA TYR A 219 -6.68 -23.47 -23.15
C TYR A 219 -6.52 -23.52 -24.66
N ASN A 220 -6.66 -24.71 -25.24
CA ASN A 220 -6.77 -24.79 -26.69
C ASN A 220 -8.11 -24.16 -27.15
N LYS A 221 -8.28 -23.98 -28.47
CA LYS A 221 -9.52 -23.46 -29.09
C LYS A 221 -10.80 -24.26 -28.78
N ASN A 222 -10.69 -25.42 -28.14
CA ASN A 222 -11.80 -26.26 -27.72
C ASN A 222 -12.07 -26.17 -26.19
N GLY A 223 -11.28 -25.42 -25.44
CA GLY A 223 -11.42 -25.28 -23.99
C GLY A 223 -10.80 -26.41 -23.16
N ASP A 224 -10.03 -27.31 -23.79
CA ASP A 224 -9.30 -28.34 -23.05
C ASP A 224 -8.00 -27.75 -22.47
N GLU A 225 -7.69 -28.09 -21.23
CA GLU A 225 -6.41 -27.80 -20.59
C GLU A 225 -5.29 -28.55 -21.33
N VAL A 226 -4.32 -27.80 -21.87
CA VAL A 226 -3.16 -28.39 -22.54
C VAL A 226 -2.00 -28.40 -21.55
N ASP A 227 -1.75 -29.56 -20.94
CA ASP A 227 -0.51 -29.80 -20.21
C ASP A 227 0.61 -30.00 -21.25
N ASP A 228 1.40 -28.95 -21.52
CA ASP A 228 2.51 -29.00 -22.47
C ASP A 228 3.85 -29.38 -21.79
N GLY A 229 3.84 -29.70 -20.49
CA GLY A 229 5.05 -30.06 -19.74
C GLY A 229 6.07 -28.93 -19.60
N THR A 230 5.69 -27.67 -19.85
CA THR A 230 6.56 -26.52 -19.58
C THR A 230 6.65 -26.31 -18.07
N ALA A 231 7.87 -26.12 -17.57
CA ALA A 231 8.13 -25.75 -16.19
C ALA A 231 7.24 -24.54 -15.80
N GLY A 232 6.76 -24.50 -14.56
CA GLY A 232 5.84 -23.45 -14.11
C GLY A 232 6.36 -22.05 -14.35
N VAL A 233 5.44 -21.08 -14.35
CA VAL A 233 5.77 -19.69 -14.69
C VAL A 233 6.77 -19.14 -13.69
N ALA A 234 7.93 -18.69 -14.18
CA ALA A 234 8.88 -17.96 -13.36
C ALA A 234 8.19 -16.68 -12.87
N LEU A 235 8.25 -16.43 -11.57
CA LEU A 235 7.81 -15.16 -11.01
C LEU A 235 8.70 -14.04 -11.54
N ASP A 236 8.09 -12.90 -11.80
CA ASP A 236 8.84 -11.67 -12.04
C ASP A 236 9.58 -11.27 -10.76
N ASP A 237 10.75 -10.64 -10.92
CA ASP A 237 11.52 -10.18 -9.78
C ASP A 237 10.72 -9.11 -9.01
N TRP A 238 10.79 -9.16 -7.68
CA TRP A 238 10.14 -8.15 -6.84
C TRP A 238 10.92 -6.84 -6.88
N GLU A 239 10.19 -5.74 -6.91
CA GLU A 239 10.81 -4.42 -6.91
C GLU A 239 11.39 -4.07 -5.53
N THR A 240 12.55 -3.43 -5.55
CA THR A 240 13.28 -3.09 -4.34
C THR A 240 13.77 -1.65 -4.36
N ILE A 241 13.79 -1.05 -3.18
CA ILE A 241 14.51 0.19 -2.94
C ILE A 241 15.51 -0.03 -1.82
N SER A 242 16.68 0.58 -1.95
CA SER A 242 17.66 0.59 -0.88
C SER A 242 18.04 2.02 -0.49
N PHE A 243 18.39 2.20 0.78
CA PHE A 243 18.91 3.46 1.27
C PHE A 243 20.05 3.25 2.26
N TYR A 244 20.99 4.19 2.28
CA TYR A 244 22.12 4.23 3.20
C TYR A 244 22.48 5.68 3.53
N LEU A 245 23.33 5.87 4.53
CA LEU A 245 23.91 7.17 4.83
C LEU A 245 25.27 7.31 4.16
N THR A 246 25.56 8.49 3.65
CA THR A 246 26.91 8.90 3.29
C THR A 246 27.28 10.17 4.04
N GLY A 247 28.58 10.39 4.27
CA GLY A 247 29.01 11.55 5.05
C GLY A 247 30.42 12.04 4.74
N LYS A 248 30.65 13.29 5.14
CA LYS A 248 31.94 13.96 5.07
C LYS A 248 31.98 15.13 6.04
N CYS A 249 33.12 15.41 6.66
CA CYS A 249 33.30 16.62 7.47
C CYS A 249 34.31 17.58 6.83
N GLY A 250 34.35 18.82 7.31
CA GLY A 250 35.28 19.84 6.86
C GLY A 250 35.46 20.94 7.90
N GLY A 251 36.24 21.96 7.54
CA GLY A 251 36.62 23.04 8.44
C GLY A 251 37.57 22.60 9.58
N GLU A 252 37.86 23.53 10.48
CA GLU A 252 38.73 23.34 11.64
C GLU A 252 37.91 22.99 12.87
N TRP A 253 38.15 21.79 13.41
CA TRP A 253 37.49 21.33 14.62
C TRP A 253 38.44 21.48 15.81
N THR A 254 37.94 22.13 16.87
CA THR A 254 38.71 22.44 18.06
C THR A 254 38.40 21.46 19.20
N ALA A 255 39.05 21.65 20.36
CA ALA A 255 38.80 20.84 21.55
C ALA A 255 37.31 20.85 21.97
N ASP A 256 36.62 21.98 21.78
CA ASP A 256 35.21 22.13 22.14
C ASP A 256 34.31 21.14 21.36
N GLN A 257 34.64 20.86 20.09
CA GLN A 257 33.89 19.89 19.28
C GLN A 257 34.22 18.43 19.63
N SER A 258 35.36 18.16 20.29
CA SER A 258 35.80 16.80 20.61
C SER A 258 34.97 16.13 21.72
N GLU A 259 34.23 16.91 22.50
CA GLU A 259 33.36 16.44 23.57
C GLU A 259 31.90 16.22 23.10
N LEU A 260 31.58 16.59 21.86
CA LEU A 260 30.24 16.45 21.32
C LEU A 260 29.91 14.98 21.02
N THR A 261 28.71 14.57 21.42
CA THR A 261 28.12 13.30 21.00
C THR A 261 27.13 13.59 19.89
N ILE A 262 27.59 13.49 18.64
CA ILE A 262 26.75 13.71 17.46
C ILE A 262 26.02 12.39 17.15
N GLY A 263 24.69 12.47 17.04
CA GLY A 263 23.84 11.32 16.70
C GLY A 263 23.08 11.54 15.40
N VAL A 264 22.75 10.45 14.72
CA VAL A 264 21.78 10.44 13.62
C VAL A 264 20.65 9.51 13.97
N SER A 265 19.41 9.97 13.79
CA SER A 265 18.21 9.14 13.88
C SER A 265 17.67 8.94 12.48
N LEU A 266 17.41 7.69 12.09
CA LEU A 266 16.68 7.36 10.88
C LEU A 266 15.35 6.73 11.26
N THR A 267 14.28 7.21 10.64
CA THR A 267 12.95 6.63 10.72
C THR A 267 12.51 6.30 9.30
N TRP A 268 11.91 5.13 9.10
CA TRP A 268 11.31 4.79 7.83
C TRP A 268 9.91 4.22 8.04
N LYS A 269 9.04 4.47 7.07
CA LYS A 269 7.64 4.09 7.10
C LYS A 269 7.23 3.56 5.74
N VAL A 270 6.49 2.45 5.75
CA VAL A 270 5.80 1.93 4.58
C VAL A 270 4.31 2.15 4.81
N THR A 271 3.64 2.77 3.85
CA THR A 271 2.20 3.04 3.90
C THR A 271 1.52 2.27 2.77
N ASP A 272 0.53 1.47 3.13
CA ASP A 272 -0.40 0.85 2.19
C ASP A 272 -1.36 1.95 1.66
N PRO A 273 -1.29 2.33 0.37
CA PRO A 273 -2.19 3.32 -0.22
C PRO A 273 -3.65 2.84 -0.34
N GLU A 274 -3.88 1.53 -0.34
CA GLU A 274 -5.19 0.91 -0.49
C GLU A 274 -5.80 0.48 0.86
N ALA A 275 -5.05 0.61 1.96
CA ALA A 275 -5.54 0.36 3.30
C ALA A 275 -6.81 1.16 3.55
N VAL A 276 -7.93 0.45 3.72
CA VAL A 276 -9.14 1.02 4.31
C VAL A 276 -8.74 1.56 5.69
N PRO A 277 -8.90 2.86 5.97
CA PRO A 277 -8.44 3.42 7.23
C PRO A 277 -9.02 2.60 8.38
N ALA A 278 -8.23 2.31 9.41
CA ALA A 278 -8.72 1.53 10.56
C ALA A 278 -9.95 2.15 11.23
N ASN A 279 -10.14 3.46 11.03
CA ASN A 279 -11.29 4.22 11.48
C ASN A 279 -11.69 5.23 10.39
N ALA A 280 -12.78 4.96 9.67
CA ALA A 280 -13.28 5.83 8.62
C ALA A 280 -14.78 6.06 8.80
N ALA A 281 -15.20 7.32 8.69
CA ALA A 281 -16.62 7.65 8.65
C ALA A 281 -17.25 7.17 7.32
N PRO A 282 -18.54 6.85 7.30
CA PRO A 282 -19.25 6.55 6.07
C PRO A 282 -19.24 7.74 5.10
N SER A 283 -19.27 7.44 3.80
CA SER A 283 -19.25 8.45 2.74
C SER A 283 -20.06 8.03 1.52
N ILE A 284 -20.46 9.01 0.73
CA ILE A 284 -21.15 8.85 -0.56
C ILE A 284 -20.82 10.06 -1.44
N ALA A 285 -20.85 9.89 -2.76
CA ALA A 285 -20.61 10.98 -3.70
C ALA A 285 -21.50 12.19 -3.40
N SER A 286 -20.92 13.40 -3.39
CA SER A 286 -21.65 14.66 -3.19
C SER A 286 -22.35 15.16 -4.46
N THR A 287 -22.08 14.54 -5.61
CA THR A 287 -22.68 14.89 -6.91
C THR A 287 -23.00 13.64 -7.71
N ALA A 288 -24.06 13.68 -8.51
CA ALA A 288 -24.40 12.62 -9.48
C ALA A 288 -25.17 13.19 -10.69
N THR A 289 -25.27 12.38 -11.75
CA THR A 289 -26.08 12.69 -12.93
C THR A 289 -27.17 11.65 -13.09
N PHE A 290 -28.41 12.10 -13.30
CA PHE A 290 -29.57 11.24 -13.53
C PHE A 290 -30.14 11.47 -14.92
N THR A 291 -30.16 10.41 -15.73
CA THR A 291 -30.79 10.40 -17.06
C THR A 291 -32.25 9.95 -16.93
N ILE A 292 -33.18 10.75 -17.44
CA ILE A 292 -34.61 10.45 -17.36
C ILE A 292 -34.92 9.09 -18.01
N GLY A 293 -35.72 8.27 -17.33
CA GLY A 293 -36.07 6.93 -17.81
C GLY A 293 -35.03 5.85 -17.51
N GLN A 294 -33.87 6.21 -16.94
CA GLN A 294 -32.86 5.26 -16.48
C GLN A 294 -32.75 5.25 -14.95
N GLN A 295 -32.52 4.08 -14.36
CA GLN A 295 -32.26 3.98 -12.94
C GLN A 295 -30.84 4.47 -12.65
N LEU A 296 -30.68 5.26 -11.59
CA LEU A 296 -29.37 5.65 -11.08
C LEU A 296 -29.10 4.93 -9.76
N THR A 297 -27.93 4.33 -9.64
CA THR A 297 -27.42 3.70 -8.42
C THR A 297 -26.18 4.47 -7.98
N ILE A 298 -26.21 5.01 -6.76
CA ILE A 298 -25.09 5.73 -6.16
C ILE A 298 -24.56 4.86 -5.02
N PRO A 299 -23.35 4.29 -5.14
CA PRO A 299 -22.78 3.46 -4.10
C PRO A 299 -22.36 4.30 -2.89
N ALA A 300 -22.62 3.79 -1.69
CA ALA A 300 -22.11 4.36 -0.45
C ALA A 300 -21.02 3.47 0.15
N ASN A 301 -20.00 4.09 0.72
CA ASN A 301 -19.03 3.44 1.59
C ASN A 301 -19.53 3.59 3.03
N LEU A 302 -19.68 2.48 3.76
CA LEU A 302 -20.15 2.52 5.14
C LEU A 302 -19.05 2.89 6.15
N GLY A 303 -17.82 3.09 5.72
CA GLY A 303 -16.70 3.36 6.61
C GLY A 303 -16.25 2.10 7.36
N SER A 304 -15.49 2.29 8.42
CA SER A 304 -14.78 1.25 9.15
C SER A 304 -14.48 1.68 10.58
N GLY A 305 -14.18 0.72 11.45
CA GLY A 305 -13.81 1.00 12.84
C GLY A 305 -14.96 1.57 13.67
N GLU A 306 -14.61 2.41 14.65
CA GLU A 306 -15.55 3.07 15.56
C GLU A 306 -16.43 4.12 14.85
N LEU A 307 -15.96 4.68 13.74
CA LEU A 307 -16.67 5.67 12.93
C LEU A 307 -17.55 5.04 11.83
N GLY A 308 -17.48 3.72 11.65
CA GLY A 308 -18.23 3.02 10.63
C GLY A 308 -19.74 2.99 10.90
N ALA A 309 -20.52 3.04 9.83
CA ALA A 309 -21.94 2.74 9.82
C ALA A 309 -22.19 1.26 9.51
N THR A 310 -23.35 0.75 9.90
CA THR A 310 -23.83 -0.58 9.50
C THR A 310 -24.84 -0.52 8.35
N ALA A 311 -25.44 0.65 8.11
CA ALA A 311 -26.37 0.89 7.02
C ALA A 311 -26.60 2.40 6.77
N ILE A 312 -27.28 2.72 5.66
CA ILE A 312 -27.92 4.01 5.47
C ILE A 312 -29.21 4.03 6.30
N SER A 313 -29.32 4.95 7.26
CA SER A 313 -30.49 5.08 8.14
C SER A 313 -31.67 5.78 7.46
N SER A 314 -31.41 6.75 6.59
CA SER A 314 -32.47 7.44 5.86
C SER A 314 -32.00 8.06 4.55
N VAL A 315 -32.92 8.13 3.59
CA VAL A 315 -32.75 8.86 2.34
C VAL A 315 -33.98 9.72 2.07
N LYS A 316 -33.76 10.99 1.74
CA LYS A 316 -34.82 11.97 1.48
C LYS A 316 -34.42 12.87 0.33
N ALA A 317 -35.40 13.44 -0.39
CA ALA A 317 -35.15 14.30 -1.54
C ALA A 317 -35.71 15.72 -1.33
N SER A 318 -35.08 16.69 -2.01
CA SER A 318 -35.44 18.10 -2.03
C SER A 318 -35.18 18.72 -3.41
N THR A 319 -35.83 19.83 -3.71
CA THR A 319 -35.55 20.66 -4.90
C THR A 319 -34.48 21.73 -4.63
N THR A 320 -34.06 21.90 -3.38
CA THR A 320 -33.05 22.88 -2.96
C THR A 320 -32.04 22.25 -1.99
N SER A 321 -30.79 22.70 -2.01
CA SER A 321 -29.69 22.14 -1.22
C SER A 321 -29.90 22.25 0.30
N ASN A 322 -30.55 23.33 0.74
CA ASN A 322 -30.76 23.64 2.15
C ASN A 322 -32.26 23.64 2.55
N GLY A 323 -33.12 23.05 1.71
CA GLY A 323 -34.56 23.03 1.92
C GLY A 323 -35.04 21.89 2.80
N THR A 324 -36.37 21.75 2.89
CA THR A 324 -36.99 20.63 3.57
C THR A 324 -36.84 19.35 2.75
N PHE A 325 -36.12 18.38 3.29
CA PHE A 325 -35.97 17.04 2.71
C PHE A 325 -37.14 16.15 3.11
N ASN A 326 -37.79 15.52 2.12
CA ASN A 326 -38.94 14.64 2.32
C ASN A 326 -38.67 13.23 1.80
N THR A 327 -39.31 12.23 2.41
CA THR A 327 -39.30 10.85 1.91
C THR A 327 -39.92 10.78 0.52
N SER A 328 -39.36 9.93 -0.34
CA SER A 328 -39.81 9.74 -1.71
C SER A 328 -39.76 8.27 -2.06
N ASP A 329 -40.85 7.72 -2.58
CA ASP A 329 -40.89 6.31 -3.06
C ASP A 329 -40.02 6.11 -4.32
N LYS A 330 -39.47 7.19 -4.88
CA LYS A 330 -38.61 7.19 -6.07
C LYS A 330 -37.13 7.28 -5.74
N VAL A 331 -36.78 7.52 -4.47
CA VAL A 331 -35.39 7.57 -3.99
C VAL A 331 -35.30 6.65 -2.76
N THR A 332 -34.72 5.47 -2.95
CA THR A 332 -34.72 4.39 -1.95
C THR A 332 -33.30 3.93 -1.63
N VAL A 333 -33.18 3.05 -0.63
CA VAL A 333 -31.94 2.32 -0.33
C VAL A 333 -32.10 0.89 -0.81
N SER A 334 -31.07 0.35 -1.46
CA SER A 334 -30.97 -1.06 -1.82
C SER A 334 -29.57 -1.56 -1.53
N GLY A 335 -29.42 -2.44 -0.55
CA GLY A 335 -28.10 -2.78 0.01
C GLY A 335 -27.45 -1.53 0.60
N ASN A 336 -26.22 -1.23 0.16
CA ASN A 336 -25.47 -0.04 0.58
C ASN A 336 -25.64 1.14 -0.39
N ASN A 337 -26.55 1.04 -1.36
CA ASN A 337 -26.66 2.01 -2.44
C ASN A 337 -27.91 2.88 -2.29
N VAL A 338 -27.78 4.15 -2.68
CA VAL A 338 -28.93 5.01 -2.93
C VAL A 338 -29.40 4.79 -4.36
N VAL A 339 -30.68 4.53 -4.52
CA VAL A 339 -31.30 4.19 -5.81
C VAL A 339 -32.34 5.25 -6.16
N VAL A 340 -32.14 5.91 -7.30
CA VAL A 340 -33.14 6.79 -7.91
C VAL A 340 -33.83 6.01 -9.02
N SER A 341 -35.13 5.78 -8.87
CA SER A 341 -35.92 5.01 -9.85
C SER A 341 -35.94 5.70 -11.22
N SER A 342 -36.04 4.95 -12.30
CA SER A 342 -36.17 5.47 -13.67
C SER A 342 -37.36 6.42 -13.88
N ALA A 343 -38.41 6.29 -13.06
CA ALA A 343 -39.59 7.15 -13.09
C ALA A 343 -39.42 8.44 -12.27
N ALA A 344 -38.27 8.67 -11.63
CA ALA A 344 -38.02 9.89 -10.88
C ALA A 344 -37.92 11.09 -11.83
N TRP A 345 -38.48 12.23 -11.40
CA TRP A 345 -38.25 13.54 -12.01
C TRP A 345 -38.42 13.63 -13.54
N ALA A 346 -39.35 12.86 -14.10
CA ALA A 346 -39.54 12.69 -15.55
C ALA A 346 -39.76 13.99 -16.36
N THR A 347 -40.09 15.11 -15.70
CA THR A 347 -40.33 16.42 -16.35
C THR A 347 -39.32 17.49 -15.92
N ALA A 348 -38.19 17.11 -15.32
CA ALA A 348 -37.27 18.01 -14.65
C ALA A 348 -35.90 18.12 -15.35
N ALA A 349 -35.82 17.79 -16.65
CA ALA A 349 -34.61 17.93 -17.46
C ALA A 349 -33.99 19.33 -17.32
N GLY A 350 -32.67 19.40 -17.23
CA GLY A 350 -31.92 20.65 -17.07
C GLY A 350 -32.02 21.29 -15.67
N SER A 351 -32.66 20.61 -14.71
CA SER A 351 -32.74 21.08 -13.32
C SER A 351 -31.89 20.22 -12.38
N LYS A 352 -31.72 20.72 -11.15
CA LYS A 352 -31.03 20.00 -10.07
C LYS A 352 -32.00 19.48 -9.03
N ARG A 353 -31.66 18.36 -8.41
CA ARG A 353 -32.33 17.79 -7.22
C ARG A 353 -31.29 17.46 -6.18
N TYR A 354 -31.74 17.37 -4.93
CA TYR A 354 -30.85 17.13 -3.81
C TYR A 354 -31.34 15.92 -3.04
N ILE A 355 -30.42 15.01 -2.72
CA ILE A 355 -30.72 13.82 -1.92
C ILE A 355 -29.94 13.93 -0.62
N GLN A 356 -30.63 13.96 0.52
CA GLN A 356 -30.01 13.83 1.83
C GLN A 356 -29.92 12.36 2.19
N VAL A 357 -28.71 11.92 2.51
CA VAL A 357 -28.37 10.58 2.97
C VAL A 357 -27.86 10.70 4.39
N VAL A 358 -28.44 9.93 5.30
CA VAL A 358 -28.00 9.86 6.70
C VAL A 358 -27.56 8.42 6.96
N PHE A 359 -26.38 8.27 7.54
CA PHE A 359 -25.85 6.98 7.96
C PHE A 359 -26.25 6.67 9.41
N ASN A 360 -26.08 5.44 9.85
CA ASN A 360 -26.37 5.02 11.24
C ASN A 360 -25.11 4.83 12.10
N ASP A 361 -24.03 5.50 11.74
CA ASP A 361 -22.85 5.68 12.58
C ASP A 361 -23.18 6.54 13.82
N GLU A 362 -22.30 6.53 14.83
CA GLU A 362 -22.50 7.28 16.08
C GLU A 362 -22.71 8.78 15.83
N ALA A 363 -21.97 9.35 14.86
CA ALA A 363 -22.06 10.76 14.50
C ALA A 363 -23.29 11.10 13.63
N HIS A 364 -24.06 10.11 13.17
CA HIS A 364 -25.16 10.28 12.22
C HIS A 364 -24.74 11.09 10.99
N THR A 365 -23.62 10.68 10.39
CA THR A 365 -23.02 11.36 9.25
C THR A 365 -24.07 11.62 8.18
N THR A 366 -24.15 12.88 7.73
CA THR A 366 -25.17 13.35 6.79
C THR A 366 -24.52 13.97 5.57
N VAL A 367 -24.84 13.46 4.39
CA VAL A 367 -24.35 13.96 3.10
C VAL A 367 -25.52 14.40 2.24
N VAL A 368 -25.37 15.54 1.54
CA VAL A 368 -26.33 16.01 0.54
C VAL A 368 -25.72 15.86 -0.85
N ILE A 369 -26.34 15.03 -1.68
CA ILE A 369 -25.95 14.78 -3.06
C ILE A 369 -26.67 15.77 -3.96
N GLU A 370 -25.94 16.52 -4.76
CA GLU A 370 -26.49 17.30 -5.87
C GLU A 370 -26.63 16.41 -7.12
N VAL A 371 -27.86 16.23 -7.60
CA VAL A 371 -28.17 15.43 -8.78
C VAL A 371 -28.54 16.34 -9.94
N SER A 372 -27.74 16.33 -10.99
CA SER A 372 -28.04 17.01 -12.26
C SER A 372 -28.90 16.11 -13.14
N ILE A 373 -30.03 16.64 -13.65
CA ILE A 373 -30.99 15.86 -14.45
C ILE A 373 -30.80 16.13 -15.94
N THR A 374 -30.61 15.06 -16.70
CA THR A 374 -30.44 15.06 -18.16
C THR A 374 -31.55 14.24 -18.85
N GLU A 375 -31.78 14.52 -20.13
CA GLU A 375 -32.72 13.76 -20.96
C GLU A 375 -32.22 12.35 -21.30
#